data_AF-A0ABD7V1V0-F1
#
_entry.id   AF-A0ABD7V1V0-F1
#
_cell.length_a   1.000
_cell.length_b   1.000
_cell.length_c   1.000
_cell.angle_alpha   90.00
_cell.angle_beta   90.00
_cell.angle_gamma   90.00
#
_symmetry.space_group_name_H-M   'P 1'
#
loop_
_entity.id
_entity.type
_entity.pdbx_description
1 polymer ?
#
loop_
_entity_poly.entity_id
_entity_poly.type
_entity_poly.pdbx_seq_one_letter_code
_entity_poly.pdbx_strand_id
1 'polypeptide(L)' 'MGTGCEDHPMLTPDDVHHVAFGKPPIGRRGYNEDQVDAFLDDVEATLRALYERIAYLEGRSTT' A
#
# COMPACT_ATOMS: atom_id res chain seq x y z
N MET A 1 -7.59 5.69 27.97
CA MET A 1 -6.86 4.68 27.16
C MET A 1 -7.86 4.12 26.17
N GLY A 2 -8.07 4.82 25.06
CA GLY A 2 -8.89 4.31 23.97
C GLY A 2 -7.97 3.55 23.04
N THR A 3 -8.07 2.23 23.02
CA THR A 3 -7.57 1.46 21.89
C THR A 3 -8.52 1.74 20.75
N GLY A 4 -8.20 2.73 19.93
CA GLY A 4 -8.87 2.91 18.66
C GLY A 4 -8.65 1.64 17.87
N CYS A 5 -9.73 0.92 17.58
CA CYS A 5 -9.84 0.33 16.25
C CYS A 5 -9.82 1.54 15.30
N GLU A 6 -8.62 2.01 14.98
CA GLU A 6 -8.44 2.96 13.90
C GLU A 6 -8.92 2.18 12.68
N ASP A 7 -10.02 2.64 12.08
CA ASP A 7 -10.30 2.45 10.67
C ASP A 7 -9.02 2.89 9.97
N HIS A 8 -8.07 1.99 9.82
CA HIS A 8 -6.86 2.27 9.07
C HIS A 8 -7.40 2.37 7.66
N PRO A 9 -7.47 3.59 7.08
CA PRO A 9 -8.07 3.76 5.77
C PRO A 9 -7.40 2.74 4.86
N MET A 10 -8.25 1.99 4.16
CA MET A 10 -7.85 0.91 3.28
C MET A 10 -6.64 1.39 2.45
N LEU A 11 -5.50 0.70 2.59
CA LEU A 11 -4.25 1.11 1.93
C LEU A 11 -4.50 1.32 0.43
N THR A 12 -4.41 2.56 -0.05
CA THR A 12 -4.69 2.88 -1.45
C THR A 12 -3.41 2.78 -2.29
N PRO A 13 -3.53 2.65 -3.62
CA PRO A 13 -2.38 2.73 -4.51
C PRO A 13 -1.61 4.06 -4.37
N ASP A 14 -2.34 5.16 -4.10
CA ASP A 14 -1.76 6.49 -3.91
C ASP A 14 -0.90 6.57 -2.63
N ASP A 15 -1.33 5.90 -1.56
CA ASP A 15 -0.53 5.81 -0.32
C ASP A 15 0.80 5.09 -0.55
N VAL A 16 0.82 4.07 -1.42
CA VAL A 16 2.04 3.33 -1.79
C VAL A 16 2.95 4.20 -2.65
N HIS A 17 2.39 5.00 -3.55
CA HIS A 17 3.16 5.90 -4.41
C HIS A 17 3.84 7.04 -3.62
N HIS A 18 3.17 7.56 -2.58
CA HIS A 18 3.67 8.70 -1.80
C HIS A 18 4.50 8.32 -0.57
N VAL A 19 4.74 7.03 -0.32
CA VAL A 19 5.47 6.59 0.86
C VAL A 19 6.95 6.99 0.77
N ALA A 20 7.47 7.58 1.85
CA ALA A 20 8.89 7.92 1.96
C ALA A 20 9.53 7.15 3.12
N PHE A 21 10.57 6.39 2.84
CA PHE A 21 11.34 5.67 3.86
C PHE A 21 12.49 6.51 4.42
N GLY A 22 12.64 6.50 5.74
CA GLY A 22 13.78 7.13 6.41
C GLY A 22 15.09 6.36 6.21
N LYS A 23 16.22 7.07 6.26
CA LYS A 23 17.54 6.44 6.19
C LYS A 23 17.77 5.50 7.39
N PRO A 24 18.38 4.32 7.17
CA PRO A 24 18.68 3.40 8.25
C PRO A 24 19.65 4.05 9.26
N PRO A 25 19.54 3.71 10.56
CA PRO A 25 20.46 4.19 11.57
C PRO A 25 21.90 3.73 11.28
N ILE A 26 22.86 4.58 11.66
CA ILE A 26 24.30 4.35 11.43
C ILE A 26 24.70 2.95 11.90
N GLY A 27 25.34 2.19 11.01
CA GLY A 27 25.80 0.82 11.28
C GLY A 27 24.83 -0.30 10.89
N ARG A 28 23.62 0.02 10.36
CA ARG A 28 22.73 -0.97 9.75
C ARG A 28 22.69 -0.83 8.24
N ARG A 29 22.70 -1.96 7.53
CA ARG A 29 22.40 -1.99 6.10
C ARG A 29 20.89 -1.85 5.92
N GLY A 30 20.47 -0.84 5.17
CA GLY A 30 19.09 -0.72 4.70
C GLY A 30 18.83 -1.60 3.49
N TYR A 31 17.60 -1.58 3.01
CA TYR A 31 17.24 -2.13 1.70
C TYR A 31 17.87 -1.29 0.59
N ASN A 32 18.05 -1.89 -0.58
CA ASN A 32 18.46 -1.17 -1.78
C ASN A 32 17.24 -0.40 -2.31
N GLU A 33 17.38 0.90 -2.53
CA GLU A 33 16.30 1.80 -2.95
C GLU A 33 15.66 1.32 -4.26
N ASP A 34 16.47 1.00 -5.28
CA ASP A 34 15.95 0.51 -6.57
C ASP A 34 15.11 -0.77 -6.45
N GLN A 35 15.50 -1.69 -5.56
CA GLN A 35 14.73 -2.91 -5.29
C GLN A 35 13.44 -2.64 -4.53
N VAL A 36 13.45 -1.66 -3.62
CA VAL A 36 12.25 -1.26 -2.90
C VAL A 36 11.29 -0.58 -3.87
N ASP A 37 11.77 0.34 -4.70
CA ASP A 37 10.97 1.07 -5.68
C ASP A 37 10.29 0.11 -6.66
N ALA A 38 11.04 -0.83 -7.25
CA ALA A 38 10.48 -1.84 -8.16
C ALA A 38 9.41 -2.73 -7.48
N PHE A 39 9.59 -3.04 -6.20
CA PHE A 39 8.59 -3.80 -5.44
C PHE A 39 7.34 -2.97 -5.16
N LEU A 40 7.49 -1.67 -4.84
CA LEU A 40 6.35 -0.78 -4.63
C LEU A 40 5.52 -0.62 -5.91
N ASP A 41 6.14 -0.58 -7.09
CA ASP A 41 5.43 -0.56 -8.37
C ASP A 41 4.53 -1.80 -8.55
N ASP A 42 5.04 -2.99 -8.23
CA ASP A 42 4.28 -4.25 -8.30
C ASP A 42 3.11 -4.26 -7.29
N VAL A 43 3.34 -3.74 -6.09
CA VAL A 43 2.32 -3.62 -5.04
C VAL A 43 1.23 -2.62 -5.46
N GLU A 44 1.61 -1.47 -6.01
CA GLU A 44 0.68 -0.46 -6.53
C GLU A 44 -0.20 -1.05 -7.63
N ALA A 45 0.40 -1.74 -8.60
CA ALA A 45 -0.33 -2.40 -9.69
C ALA A 45 -1.32 -3.45 -9.17
N THR A 46 -0.90 -4.22 -8.17
CA THR A 46 -1.75 -5.25 -7.53
C THR A 46 -2.92 -4.60 -6.77
N LEU A 47 -2.67 -3.56 -5.98
CA LEU A 47 -3.70 -2.83 -5.25
C LEU A 47 -4.71 -2.22 -6.21
N ARG A 48 -4.24 -1.59 -7.29
CA ARG A 48 -5.12 -1.01 -8.32
C ARG A 48 -6.04 -2.07 -8.92
N ALA A 49 -5.49 -3.22 -9.32
CA ALA A 49 -6.27 -4.33 -9.86
C ALA A 49 -7.28 -4.89 -8.85
N LEU A 50 -6.91 -4.97 -7.56
CA LEU A 50 -7.81 -5.40 -6.49
C LEU A 50 -8.97 -4.42 -6.31
N TYR A 51 -8.71 -3.12 -6.27
CA TYR A 51 -9.77 -2.12 -6.13
C TYR A 51 -10.72 -2.08 -7.33
N GLU A 52 -10.20 -2.21 -8.57
CA GLU A 52 -11.02 -2.35 -9.77
C GLU A 52 -11.89 -3.61 -9.70
N ARG A 53 -11.33 -4.72 -9.22
CA ARG A 53 -12.05 -5.99 -9.07
C ARG A 53 -13.13 -5.92 -7.99
N ILE A 54 -12.84 -5.28 -6.87
CA ILE A 54 -13.80 -5.07 -5.79
C ILE A 54 -14.94 -4.18 -6.29
N ALA A 55 -14.64 -3.05 -6.94
CA ALA A 55 -15.65 -2.17 -7.52
C ALA A 55 -16.57 -2.91 -8.51
N TYR A 56 -16.00 -3.80 -9.32
CA TYR A 56 -16.77 -4.67 -10.21
C TYR A 56 -17.70 -5.65 -9.47
N LEU A 57 -17.22 -6.25 -8.39
CA LEU A 57 -17.99 -7.23 -7.61
C LEU A 57 -19.09 -6.56 -6.78
N GLU A 58 -18.80 -5.41 -6.19
CA GLU A 58 -19.77 -4.58 -5.47
C GLU A 58 -20.86 -4.07 -6.42
N GLY A 59 -20.49 -3.61 -7.62
CA GLY A 59 -21.44 -3.23 -8.67
C GLY A 59 -22.27 -4.39 -9.22
N ARG A 60 -21.87 -5.64 -8.96
CA ARG A 60 -22.60 -6.86 -9.35
C ARG A 60 -23.44 -7.49 -8.23
N SER A 61 -23.29 -7.03 -7.00
CA SER A 61 -23.94 -7.66 -5.83
C SER A 61 -25.32 -7.05 -5.51
N THR A 62 -25.82 -6.13 -6.32
CA THR A 62 -27.10 -5.43 -6.13
C THR A 62 -28.24 -5.95 -7.02
N THR A 63 -28.22 -7.23 -7.42
CA THR A 63 -29.35 -7.90 -8.10
C THR A 63 -29.62 -9.25 -7.45
#